data_AF-A0A956D3A5-F1
#
_entry.id   AF-A0A956D3A5-F1
#
_cell.length_a   1.000
_cell.length_b   1.000
_cell.length_c   1.000
_cell.angle_alpha   90.00
_cell.angle_beta   90.00
_cell.angle_gamma   90.00
#
_symmetry.space_group_name_H-M   'P 1'
#
loop_
_entity.id
_entity.type
_entity.pdbx_description
1 polymer ?
#
loop_
_entity_poly.entity_id
_entity_poly.type
_entity_poly.pdbx_seq_one_letter_code
_entity_poly.pdbx_strand_id
1 'polypeptide(L)'
;MERCELCREDAPVALRFGLGLCDRCSVGDFGPRQDRVAGVRMQRASWRQSASQAGYGRCLEISAHVPFQLPFTLSLRREGFVQRVGKLFVREPSVGDPRFDEAVYIRSDDPDAAEALLASEGLREVVLHVLSEQEARMETPRIEIAGRLRLKADSPDRMEDEGALRLAVAALARHVASYAERVGLPLDPARQRLPDLDGFAGANSLDDVELAACVIDDLEGLGREPLCLQRLLKRLTLRDVTLAPGAIAGLAALARLESFVDLRLERLAGPVDLSVLVHLPALRTLSLRGTTVLDLAPVAALPSLERLLVEESALDPGQLAALERARPGLAIAR
;
A
#
# COMPACT_ATOMS: atom_id res chain seq x y z
N MET A 1 22.95 -12.06 1.90
CA MET A 1 22.28 -10.86 1.39
C MET A 1 21.01 -10.70 2.20
N GLU A 2 20.75 -9.48 2.65
CA GLU A 2 19.53 -9.15 3.37
C GLU A 2 18.58 -8.42 2.41
N ARG A 3 17.30 -8.40 2.74
CA ARG A 3 16.29 -7.81 1.88
C ARG A 3 16.09 -6.35 2.25
N CYS A 4 16.28 -5.43 1.30
CA CYS A 4 16.09 -4.00 1.55
C CYS A 4 14.67 -3.72 2.06
N GLU A 5 14.55 -2.98 3.15
CA GLU A 5 13.26 -2.69 3.78
C GLU A 5 12.39 -1.71 3.00
N LEU A 6 12.95 -1.04 1.99
CA LEU A 6 12.25 -0.08 1.13
C LEU A 6 11.90 -0.66 -0.25
N CYS A 7 12.87 -1.13 -1.04
CA CYS A 7 12.60 -1.67 -2.39
C CYS A 7 12.35 -3.19 -2.43
N ARG A 8 12.54 -3.91 -1.32
CA ARG A 8 12.39 -5.38 -1.24
C ARG A 8 13.31 -6.19 -2.17
N GLU A 9 14.32 -5.57 -2.77
CA GLU A 9 15.37 -6.28 -3.52
C GLU A 9 16.41 -6.88 -2.57
N ASP A 10 16.92 -8.06 -2.90
CA ASP A 10 18.05 -8.67 -2.19
C ASP A 10 19.34 -7.92 -2.58
N ALA A 11 19.97 -7.30 -1.60
CA ALA A 11 21.15 -6.46 -1.81
C ALA A 11 22.01 -6.43 -0.53
N PRO A 12 23.27 -5.97 -0.60
CA PRO A 12 23.95 -5.45 0.57
C PRO A 12 23.13 -4.30 1.14
N VAL A 13 22.86 -4.34 2.45
CA VAL A 13 22.12 -3.29 3.14
C VAL A 13 23.00 -2.66 4.22
N ALA A 14 22.79 -1.37 4.44
CA ALA A 14 23.34 -0.63 5.55
C ALA A 14 22.19 -0.08 6.40
N LEU A 15 22.37 -0.05 7.71
CA LEU A 15 21.40 0.50 8.63
C LEU A 15 21.36 2.04 8.46
N ARG A 16 20.19 2.58 8.15
CA ARG A 16 19.93 4.02 8.14
C ARG A 16 18.51 4.25 8.63
N PHE A 17 18.32 5.16 9.58
CA PHE A 17 17.02 5.43 10.19
C PHE A 17 16.38 4.20 10.84
N GLY A 18 17.20 3.32 11.41
CA GLY A 18 16.77 2.01 11.92
C GLY A 18 16.23 1.04 10.87
N LEU A 19 16.46 1.28 9.57
CA LEU A 19 16.05 0.41 8.47
C LEU A 19 17.27 -0.14 7.71
N GLY A 20 17.24 -1.40 7.31
CA GLY A 20 18.22 -2.01 6.41
C GLY A 20 18.00 -1.60 4.96
N LEU A 21 18.80 -0.65 4.46
CA LEU A 21 18.62 -0.06 3.12
C LEU A 21 19.75 -0.43 2.16
N CYS A 22 19.42 -0.74 0.92
CA CYS A 22 20.41 -0.86 -0.15
C CYS A 22 20.98 0.51 -0.57
N ASP A 23 22.13 0.52 -1.24
CA ASP A 23 22.84 1.75 -1.68
C ASP A 23 21.96 2.73 -2.48
N ARG A 24 20.99 2.23 -3.23
CA ARG A 24 20.09 3.06 -4.03
C ARG A 24 18.99 3.69 -3.18
N CYS A 25 18.32 2.86 -2.37
CA CYS A 25 17.28 3.34 -1.46
C CYS A 25 17.85 4.29 -0.40
N SER A 26 19.09 4.08 0.04
CA SER A 26 19.76 4.94 1.01
C SER A 26 20.06 6.34 0.49
N VAL A 27 19.91 6.61 -0.82
CA VAL A 27 19.98 7.97 -1.39
C VAL A 27 18.63 8.45 -1.96
N GLY A 28 17.55 7.71 -1.71
CA GLY A 28 16.21 8.04 -2.19
C GLY A 28 15.95 7.72 -3.66
N ASP A 29 16.82 6.94 -4.30
CA ASP A 29 16.55 6.35 -5.61
C ASP A 29 15.84 4.99 -5.47
N PHE A 30 14.53 5.00 -5.73
CA PHE A 30 13.70 3.79 -5.69
C PHE A 30 13.53 3.11 -7.07
N GLY A 31 14.28 3.55 -8.09
CA GLY A 31 14.32 2.91 -9.41
C GLY A 31 13.02 3.06 -10.20
N PRO A 32 12.64 2.07 -11.02
CA PRO A 32 11.43 2.17 -11.84
C PRO A 32 10.15 2.23 -11.00
N ARG A 33 10.18 1.80 -9.73
CA ARG A 33 9.07 1.87 -8.77
C ARG A 33 9.14 3.13 -7.89
N GLN A 34 9.43 4.29 -8.50
CA GLN A 34 9.59 5.58 -7.80
C GLN A 34 8.40 5.99 -6.92
N ASP A 35 7.21 5.48 -7.22
CA ASP A 35 5.94 5.75 -6.58
C ASP A 35 5.56 4.69 -5.53
N ARG A 36 6.35 3.62 -5.33
CA ARG A 36 6.05 2.52 -4.41
C ARG A 36 7.28 2.09 -3.61
N VAL A 37 7.19 2.23 -2.29
CA VAL A 37 8.26 1.85 -1.37
C VAL A 37 7.65 1.08 -0.20
N ALA A 38 7.96 -0.22 -0.09
CA ALA A 38 7.49 -1.09 0.99
C ALA A 38 5.96 -1.07 1.24
N GLY A 39 5.16 -1.08 0.17
CA GLY A 39 3.69 -0.98 0.26
C GLY A 39 3.14 0.44 0.49
N VAL A 40 4.02 1.44 0.59
CA VAL A 40 3.66 2.86 0.70
C VAL A 40 3.71 3.52 -0.67
N ARG A 41 2.67 4.27 -1.01
CA ARG A 41 2.63 5.06 -2.25
C ARG A 41 3.29 6.42 -2.06
N MET A 42 4.39 6.65 -2.75
CA MET A 42 5.03 7.97 -2.85
C MET A 42 4.29 8.82 -3.90
N GLN A 43 4.01 10.07 -3.57
CA GLN A 43 3.55 11.06 -4.53
C GLN A 43 4.74 11.81 -5.12
N ARG A 44 4.58 12.22 -6.38
CA ARG A 44 5.57 13.07 -7.04
C ARG A 44 5.70 14.38 -6.26
N ALA A 45 6.94 14.84 -6.09
CA ALA A 45 7.24 16.15 -5.56
C ALA A 45 6.39 17.20 -6.29
N SER A 46 5.60 17.94 -5.52
CA SER A 46 4.76 19.01 -6.04
C SER A 46 5.28 20.36 -5.59
N TRP A 47 5.36 21.28 -6.53
CA TRP A 47 5.88 22.62 -6.34
C TRP A 47 4.74 23.62 -6.38
N ARG A 48 4.57 24.40 -5.31
CA ARG A 48 3.56 25.46 -5.25
C ARG A 48 4.21 26.81 -4.98
N GLN A 49 3.69 27.86 -5.61
CA GLN A 49 4.00 29.22 -5.18
C GLN A 49 3.30 29.49 -3.85
N SER A 50 4.08 29.93 -2.87
CA SER A 50 3.64 30.30 -1.53
C SER A 50 3.91 31.79 -1.34
N ALA A 51 2.88 32.55 -0.97
CA ALA A 51 3.06 33.94 -0.55
C ALA A 51 3.60 33.92 0.89
N SER A 52 4.88 34.23 1.07
CA SER A 52 5.48 34.41 2.40
C SER A 52 5.50 35.90 2.76
N GLN A 53 5.66 36.22 4.04
CA GLN A 53 5.76 37.62 4.51
C GLN A 53 6.99 38.36 3.94
N ALA A 54 7.93 37.65 3.29
CA ALA A 54 9.15 38.19 2.69
C ALA A 54 9.18 38.17 1.15
N GLY A 55 8.14 37.65 0.47
CA GLY A 55 8.06 37.58 -1.00
C GLY A 55 7.35 36.32 -1.54
N TYR A 56 7.54 36.04 -2.83
CA TYR A 56 7.08 34.80 -3.47
C TYR A 56 8.08 33.67 -3.18
N GLY A 57 7.72 32.73 -2.32
CA GLY A 57 8.51 31.52 -2.04
C GLY A 57 8.02 30.32 -2.87
N ARG A 58 8.88 29.33 -3.08
CA ARG A 58 8.48 28.01 -3.58
C ARG A 58 8.27 27.07 -2.39
N CYS A 59 7.16 26.33 -2.38
CA CYS A 59 6.91 25.26 -1.42
C CYS A 59 7.09 23.92 -2.13
N LEU A 60 7.98 23.09 -1.60
CA LEU A 60 8.06 21.68 -1.98
C LEU A 60 7.18 20.86 -1.04
N GLU A 61 6.31 20.04 -1.61
CA GLU A 61 5.57 19.01 -0.89
C GLU A 61 5.90 17.63 -1.47
N ILE A 62 6.49 16.77 -0.64
CA ILE A 62 6.60 15.33 -0.89
C ILE A 62 5.64 14.65 0.06
N SER A 63 4.85 13.70 -0.46
CA SER A 63 3.88 13.00 0.37
C SER A 63 3.85 11.52 0.07
N ALA A 64 3.39 10.76 1.05
CA ALA A 64 3.22 9.33 0.95
C ALA A 64 1.88 8.92 1.57
N HIS A 65 1.29 7.84 1.07
CA HIS A 65 0.05 7.29 1.63
C HIS A 65 0.33 5.97 2.31
N VAL A 66 -0.06 5.90 3.58
CA VAL A 66 0.01 4.69 4.39
C VAL A 66 -1.34 3.97 4.26
N PRO A 67 -1.37 2.65 4.01
CA PRO A 67 -2.60 1.91 3.71
C PRO A 67 -3.49 1.63 4.94
N PHE A 68 -3.27 2.32 6.06
CA PHE A 68 -3.96 2.13 7.33
C PHE A 68 -4.84 3.34 7.70
N GLN A 69 -5.96 3.08 8.37
CA GLN A 69 -6.76 4.12 9.01
C GLN A 69 -6.05 4.54 10.30
N LEU A 70 -5.34 5.66 10.24
CA LEU A 70 -4.78 6.27 11.43
C LEU A 70 -5.91 6.98 12.19
N PRO A 71 -6.20 6.61 13.45
CA PRO A 71 -7.27 7.23 14.23
C PRO A 71 -6.86 8.60 14.80
N PHE A 72 -5.66 9.07 14.47
CA PHE A 72 -5.07 10.30 14.98
C PHE A 72 -4.40 11.11 13.88
N THR A 73 -4.19 12.38 14.17
CA THR A 73 -3.39 13.30 13.39
C THR A 73 -2.19 13.75 14.19
N LEU A 74 -1.00 13.64 13.61
CA LEU A 74 0.26 14.07 14.23
C LEU A 74 0.92 15.13 13.35
N SER A 75 1.25 16.28 13.93
CA SER A 75 2.04 17.33 13.29
C SER A 75 3.33 17.53 14.06
N LEU A 76 4.44 17.43 13.36
CA LEU A 76 5.78 17.68 13.90
C LEU A 76 6.36 18.91 13.20
N ARG A 77 6.93 19.81 13.99
CA ARG A 77 7.60 21.03 13.52
C ARG A 77 8.87 21.24 14.31
N ARG A 78 9.80 22.02 13.77
CA ARG A 78 10.90 22.52 14.58
C ARG A 78 10.35 23.34 15.74
N GLU A 79 10.92 23.12 16.92
CA GLU A 79 10.65 23.93 18.09
C GLU A 79 11.28 25.32 17.98
N GLY A 80 10.46 26.36 18.11
CA GLY A 80 10.87 27.77 18.10
C GLY A 80 10.39 28.50 19.36
N PHE A 81 10.74 29.80 19.46
CA PHE A 81 10.36 30.61 20.63
C PHE A 81 8.84 30.68 20.86
N VAL A 82 8.04 30.79 19.79
CA VAL A 82 6.56 30.86 19.87
C VAL A 82 5.95 29.52 20.31
N GLN A 83 6.52 28.41 19.85
CA GLN A 83 6.07 27.05 20.18
C GLN A 83 6.34 26.71 21.65
N ARG A 84 7.50 27.12 22.20
CA ARG A 84 7.85 26.96 23.62
C ARG A 84 6.83 27.59 24.57
N VAL A 85 6.26 28.74 24.20
CA VAL A 85 5.22 29.41 24.99
C VAL A 85 3.87 28.68 24.87
N GLY A 86 3.58 28.07 23.72
CA GLY A 86 2.38 27.26 23.51
C GLY A 86 2.32 25.98 24.34
N LYS A 87 3.48 25.37 24.65
CA LYS A 87 3.61 24.17 25.49
C LYS A 87 3.05 24.35 26.92
N LEU A 88 2.91 25.59 27.39
CA LEU A 88 2.34 25.90 28.72
C LEU A 88 0.83 25.67 28.83
N PHE A 89 0.12 25.55 27.70
CA PHE A 89 -1.35 25.51 27.65
C PHE A 89 -1.92 24.21 27.08
N VAL A 90 -1.09 23.28 26.61
CA VAL A 90 -1.49 22.03 25.97
C VAL A 90 -0.56 20.89 26.43
N ARG A 91 -1.11 19.72 26.76
CA ARG A 91 -0.30 18.52 27.02
C ARG A 91 0.39 18.09 25.73
N GLU A 92 1.70 18.32 25.65
CA GLU A 92 2.53 17.82 24.56
C GLU A 92 2.91 16.36 24.82
N PRO A 93 2.82 15.48 23.81
CA PRO A 93 3.40 14.13 23.88
C PRO A 93 4.90 14.22 24.17
N SER A 94 5.41 13.50 25.18
CA SER A 94 6.86 13.42 25.45
C SER A 94 7.33 12.00 25.21
N VAL A 95 8.47 11.86 24.53
CA VAL A 95 9.04 10.55 24.18
C VAL A 95 10.21 10.15 25.07
N GLY A 96 10.49 10.96 26.11
CA GLY A 96 11.52 10.69 27.10
C GLY A 96 12.96 10.83 26.58
N ASP A 97 13.14 11.40 25.38
CA ASP A 97 14.46 11.74 24.83
C ASP A 97 14.61 13.27 24.82
N PRO A 98 15.46 13.83 25.71
CA PRO A 98 15.66 15.27 25.82
C PRO A 98 16.08 15.92 24.50
N ARG A 99 16.88 15.25 23.67
CA ARG A 99 17.34 15.82 22.39
C ARG A 99 16.19 15.97 21.41
N PHE A 100 15.24 15.03 21.45
CA PHE A 100 14.06 15.07 20.60
C PHE A 100 13.02 16.06 21.14
N ASP A 101 12.72 15.97 22.43
CA ASP A 101 11.69 16.75 23.11
C ASP A 101 12.00 18.26 23.15
N GLU A 102 13.28 18.65 23.07
CA GLU A 102 13.73 20.06 22.97
C GLU A 102 13.81 20.59 21.52
N ALA A 103 13.91 19.70 20.53
CA ALA A 103 14.13 20.07 19.13
C ALA A 103 12.83 20.07 18.31
N VAL A 104 11.84 19.26 18.72
CA VAL A 104 10.64 18.98 17.96
C VAL A 104 9.41 19.39 18.76
N TYR A 105 8.62 20.29 18.17
CA TYR A 105 7.29 20.61 18.66
C TYR A 105 6.28 19.60 18.12
N ILE A 106 5.54 18.95 19.02
CA ILE A 106 4.64 17.84 18.71
C ILE A 106 3.20 18.27 18.97
N ARG A 107 2.32 18.03 17.99
CA ARG A 107 0.88 18.24 18.16
C ARG A 107 0.12 17.03 17.68
N SER A 108 -0.69 16.44 18.56
CA SER A 108 -1.59 15.34 18.25
C SER A 108 -3.00 15.60 18.81
N ASP A 109 -4.02 15.03 18.17
CA ASP A 109 -5.36 14.88 18.74
C ASP A 109 -5.48 13.62 19.63
N ASP A 110 -4.52 12.70 19.53
CA ASP A 110 -4.33 11.54 20.39
C ASP A 110 -2.87 11.48 20.88
N PRO A 111 -2.58 12.00 22.10
CA PRO A 111 -1.22 12.03 22.64
C PRO A 111 -0.63 10.65 22.87
N ASP A 112 -1.42 9.68 23.35
CA ASP A 112 -0.91 8.35 23.72
C ASP A 112 -0.53 7.56 22.46
N ALA A 113 -1.32 7.66 21.38
CA ALA A 113 -0.96 7.08 20.08
C ALA A 113 0.28 7.75 19.46
N ALA A 114 0.44 9.06 19.66
CA ALA A 114 1.63 9.78 19.20
C ALA A 114 2.90 9.34 19.94
N GLU A 115 2.86 9.21 21.27
CA GLU A 115 3.97 8.68 22.08
C GLU A 115 4.33 7.26 21.65
N ALA A 116 3.33 6.39 21.43
CA ALA A 116 3.56 5.00 21.02
C ALA A 116 4.16 4.88 19.60
N LEU A 117 3.79 5.78 18.68
CA LEU A 117 4.41 5.87 17.35
C LEU A 117 5.86 6.38 17.44
N LEU A 118 6.08 7.43 18.21
CA LEU A 118 7.39 8.08 18.38
C LEU A 118 8.35 7.30 19.30
N ALA A 119 7.89 6.23 19.95
CA ALA A 119 8.76 5.28 20.64
C ALA A 119 9.73 4.56 19.68
N SER A 120 9.48 4.59 18.36
CA SER A 120 10.45 4.10 17.37
C SER A 120 11.66 5.03 17.29
N GLU A 121 12.83 4.54 17.70
CA GLU A 121 14.10 5.25 17.59
C GLU A 121 14.40 5.66 16.14
N GLY A 122 14.22 4.73 15.19
CA GLY A 122 14.41 5.02 13.76
C GLY A 122 13.47 6.11 13.24
N LEU A 123 12.22 6.17 13.70
CA LEU A 123 11.30 7.26 13.33
C LEU A 123 11.79 8.60 13.88
N ARG A 124 12.27 8.64 15.14
CA ARG A 124 12.84 9.86 15.74
C ARG A 124 14.09 10.32 14.99
N GLU A 125 14.95 9.41 14.56
CA GLU A 125 16.13 9.75 13.74
C GLU A 125 15.72 10.42 12.42
N VAL A 126 14.69 9.91 11.71
CA VAL A 126 14.23 10.56 10.47
C VAL A 126 13.68 11.95 10.75
N VAL A 127 12.88 12.11 11.80
CA VAL A 127 12.29 13.39 12.16
C VAL A 127 13.39 14.41 12.48
N LEU A 128 14.40 14.04 13.26
CA LEU A 128 15.54 14.90 13.55
C LEU A 128 16.34 15.24 12.29
N HIS A 129 16.59 14.25 11.42
CA HIS A 129 17.27 14.47 10.14
C HIS A 129 16.57 15.54 9.29
N VAL A 130 15.23 15.48 9.22
CA VAL A 130 14.41 16.42 8.45
C VAL A 130 14.29 17.79 9.11
N LEU A 131 14.22 17.85 10.45
CA LEU A 131 13.95 19.09 11.18
C LEU A 131 15.21 19.80 11.70
N SER A 132 16.41 19.19 11.63
CA SER A 132 17.68 19.79 12.09
C SER A 132 18.23 20.86 11.14
N GLU A 133 19.02 21.81 11.67
CA GLU A 133 19.60 22.93 10.90
C GLU A 133 20.74 22.53 9.97
N GLN A 134 21.41 21.41 10.25
CA GLN A 134 22.65 21.05 9.57
C GLN A 134 22.41 20.27 8.27
N GLU A 135 21.30 19.54 8.17
CA GLU A 135 21.01 18.66 7.03
C GLU A 135 19.91 19.24 6.12
N ALA A 136 18.98 20.00 6.70
CA ALA A 136 17.90 20.64 5.97
C ALA A 136 18.11 22.15 5.86
N ARG A 137 18.50 22.65 4.68
CA ARG A 137 18.46 24.09 4.32
C ARG A 137 17.02 24.62 4.17
N MET A 138 16.09 24.13 4.98
CA MET A 138 14.65 24.41 4.91
C MET A 138 14.29 25.43 5.99
N GLU A 139 13.58 26.49 5.62
CA GLU A 139 13.23 27.55 6.58
C GLU A 139 12.17 27.09 7.60
N THR A 140 11.20 26.28 7.15
CA THR A 140 10.01 25.89 7.96
C THR A 140 9.55 24.47 7.65
N PRO A 141 10.39 23.43 7.82
CA PRO A 141 9.98 22.07 7.53
C PRO A 141 8.84 21.62 8.46
N ARG A 142 7.81 21.02 7.87
CA ARG A 142 6.65 20.49 8.58
C ARG A 142 6.34 19.07 8.13
N ILE A 143 6.23 18.17 9.11
CA ILE A 143 5.75 16.81 8.90
C ILE A 143 4.30 16.73 9.40
N GLU A 144 3.40 16.22 8.56
CA GLU A 144 2.01 15.91 8.89
C GLU A 144 1.77 14.41 8.66
N ILE A 145 1.24 13.70 9.66
CA ILE A 145 0.86 12.29 9.60
C ILE A 145 -0.64 12.22 9.91
N ALA A 146 -1.47 12.07 8.88
CA ALA A 146 -2.92 11.99 8.98
C ALA A 146 -3.47 11.03 7.91
N GLY A 147 -2.96 9.80 7.95
CA GLY A 147 -3.08 8.72 6.97
C GLY A 147 -2.54 9.04 5.55
N ARG A 148 -2.35 10.31 5.23
CA ARG A 148 -1.33 10.79 4.30
C ARG A 148 -0.20 11.39 5.13
N LEU A 149 1.02 10.94 4.84
CA LEU A 149 2.24 11.56 5.31
C LEU A 149 2.62 12.70 4.38
N ARG A 150 2.87 13.89 4.90
CA ARG A 150 3.33 15.03 4.10
C ARG A 150 4.55 15.64 4.74
N LEU A 151 5.54 15.93 3.92
CA LEU A 151 6.65 16.80 4.24
C LEU A 151 6.50 18.07 3.38
N LYS A 152 6.36 19.21 4.05
CA LYS A 152 6.30 20.53 3.42
C LYS A 152 7.54 21.33 3.80
N ALA A 153 8.12 22.03 2.82
CA ALA A 153 9.27 22.89 3.00
C ALA A 153 9.12 24.18 2.19
N ASP A 154 9.24 25.33 2.84
CA ASP A 154 9.23 26.63 2.18
C ASP A 154 10.66 27.08 1.81
N SER A 155 10.78 27.72 0.64
CA SER A 155 11.97 28.38 0.08
C SER A 155 13.20 27.50 -0.27
N PRO A 156 13.06 26.40 -1.05
CA PRO A 156 14.17 25.50 -1.36
C PRO A 156 14.95 25.95 -2.61
N ASP A 157 15.35 27.22 -2.70
CA ASP A 157 16.08 27.77 -3.86
C ASP A 157 17.48 27.15 -4.08
N ARG A 158 17.90 26.20 -3.24
CA ARG A 158 19.20 25.50 -3.29
C ARG A 158 19.10 24.01 -2.94
N MET A 159 18.13 23.28 -3.49
CA MET A 159 17.96 21.87 -3.15
C MET A 159 18.74 20.95 -4.11
N GLU A 160 19.90 20.48 -3.66
CA GLU A 160 20.68 19.40 -4.29
C GLU A 160 20.19 17.99 -3.85
N ASP A 161 19.18 17.91 -2.96
CA ASP A 161 18.93 16.69 -2.18
C ASP A 161 17.46 16.22 -2.14
N GLU A 162 16.77 16.25 -3.28
CA GLU A 162 15.42 15.65 -3.42
C GLU A 162 15.42 14.16 -3.00
N GLY A 163 16.52 13.46 -3.28
CA GLY A 163 16.75 12.08 -2.85
C GLY A 163 16.65 11.91 -1.33
N ALA A 164 17.38 12.71 -0.54
CA ALA A 164 17.29 12.64 0.92
C ALA A 164 15.86 12.88 1.44
N LEU A 165 15.12 13.84 0.88
CA LEU A 165 13.74 14.10 1.30
C LEU A 165 12.79 12.97 0.92
N ARG A 166 12.99 12.37 -0.26
CA ARG A 166 12.24 11.18 -0.69
C ARG A 166 12.51 9.99 0.23
N LEU A 167 13.77 9.76 0.59
CA LEU A 167 14.16 8.76 1.57
C LEU A 167 13.50 9.04 2.92
N ALA A 168 13.55 10.27 3.42
CA ALA A 168 12.96 10.60 4.71
C ALA A 168 11.44 10.32 4.73
N VAL A 169 10.71 10.72 3.70
CA VAL A 169 9.27 10.45 3.57
C VAL A 169 8.99 8.94 3.51
N ALA A 170 9.80 8.18 2.76
CA ALA A 170 9.66 6.73 2.65
C ALA A 170 9.96 6.02 3.99
N ALA A 171 11.02 6.44 4.68
CA ALA A 171 11.40 5.90 5.99
C ALA A 171 10.33 6.19 7.05
N LEU A 172 9.84 7.43 7.13
CA LEU A 172 8.72 7.78 8.02
C LEU A 172 7.50 6.90 7.74
N ALA A 173 7.15 6.72 6.46
CA ALA A 173 5.99 5.94 6.10
C ALA A 173 6.13 4.44 6.43
N ARG A 174 7.35 3.87 6.30
CA ARG A 174 7.62 2.49 6.74
C ARG A 174 7.51 2.33 8.26
N HIS A 175 8.01 3.30 9.03
CA HIS A 175 7.86 3.29 10.49
C HIS A 175 6.39 3.41 10.92
N VAL A 176 5.62 4.31 10.29
CA VAL A 176 4.18 4.46 10.55
C VAL A 176 3.41 3.18 10.17
N ALA A 177 3.75 2.53 9.06
CA ALA A 177 3.17 1.25 8.67
C ALA A 177 3.52 0.14 9.70
N SER A 178 4.77 0.06 10.15
CA SER A 178 5.21 -0.90 11.17
C SER A 178 4.48 -0.71 12.51
N TYR A 179 4.26 0.55 12.90
CA TYR A 179 3.44 0.88 14.07
C TYR A 179 1.99 0.38 13.89
N ALA A 180 1.37 0.70 12.75
CA ALA A 180 -0.01 0.33 12.46
C ALA A 180 -0.21 -1.20 12.44
N GLU A 181 0.74 -1.93 11.86
CA GLU A 181 0.81 -3.40 11.88
C GLU A 181 0.86 -3.92 13.32
N ARG A 182 1.74 -3.37 14.15
CA ARG A 182 1.95 -3.81 15.54
C ARG A 182 0.73 -3.58 16.44
N VAL A 183 -0.01 -2.50 16.25
CA VAL A 183 -1.20 -2.18 17.05
C VAL A 183 -2.51 -2.65 16.40
N GLY A 184 -2.44 -3.29 15.23
CA GLY A 184 -3.59 -3.88 14.55
C GLY A 184 -4.59 -2.86 13.99
N LEU A 185 -4.12 -1.71 13.48
CA LEU A 185 -5.02 -0.72 12.88
C LEU A 185 -5.70 -1.29 11.63
N PRO A 186 -6.99 -0.98 11.40
CA PRO A 186 -7.67 -1.41 10.19
C PRO A 186 -7.05 -0.75 8.97
N LEU A 187 -6.98 -1.48 7.87
CA LEU A 187 -6.55 -0.94 6.59
C LEU A 187 -7.58 0.07 6.07
N ASP A 188 -7.15 1.14 5.40
CA ASP A 188 -8.05 2.15 4.82
C ASP A 188 -8.50 1.72 3.42
N PRO A 189 -9.75 1.27 3.23
CA PRO A 189 -10.21 0.74 1.94
C PRO A 189 -10.14 1.77 0.80
N ALA A 190 -10.13 3.08 1.09
CA ALA A 190 -9.94 4.12 0.08
C ALA A 190 -8.46 4.29 -0.35
N ARG A 191 -7.52 3.70 0.39
CA ARG A 191 -6.06 3.87 0.22
C ARG A 191 -5.30 2.56 0.05
N GLN A 192 -5.91 1.43 0.36
CA GLN A 192 -5.41 0.12 0.01
C GLN A 192 -5.27 0.05 -1.51
N ARG A 193 -4.12 -0.39 -2.03
CA ARG A 193 -3.88 -0.79 -3.43
C ARG A 193 -2.83 -1.91 -3.39
N LEU A 194 -3.29 -3.16 -3.53
CA LEU A 194 -2.62 -4.47 -3.42
C LEU A 194 -1.50 -4.62 -2.39
N PRO A 195 -1.57 -5.63 -1.48
CA PRO A 195 -0.38 -6.08 -0.79
C PRO A 195 0.67 -6.54 -1.81
N ASP A 196 1.91 -6.11 -1.58
CA ASP A 196 3.08 -6.57 -2.31
C ASP A 196 3.22 -8.10 -2.08
N LEU A 197 2.92 -8.90 -3.11
CA LEU A 197 2.88 -10.37 -3.04
C LEU A 197 4.28 -10.99 -2.88
N ASP A 198 5.30 -10.15 -2.95
CA ASP A 198 6.71 -10.41 -2.68
C ASP A 198 6.97 -11.08 -1.30
N GLY A 199 6.02 -11.02 -0.36
CA GLY A 199 6.09 -11.65 0.97
C GLY A 199 5.69 -13.13 1.05
N PHE A 200 5.13 -13.71 -0.01
CA PHE A 200 4.69 -15.11 -0.03
C PHE A 200 5.82 -16.13 -0.22
N ALA A 201 7.08 -15.68 -0.39
CA ALA A 201 8.26 -16.53 -0.61
C ALA A 201 8.63 -17.49 0.52
N GLY A 202 7.95 -17.42 1.68
CA GLY A 202 8.27 -18.22 2.88
C GLY A 202 7.16 -19.12 3.41
N ALA A 203 5.97 -19.15 2.80
CA ALA A 203 4.88 -19.97 3.32
C ALA A 203 4.89 -21.37 2.67
N ASN A 204 5.25 -22.37 3.48
CA ASN A 204 5.42 -23.77 3.07
C ASN A 204 4.09 -24.50 2.75
N SER A 205 2.96 -23.79 2.61
CA SER A 205 1.65 -24.35 2.24
C SER A 205 0.72 -23.27 1.67
N LEU A 206 1.06 -22.72 0.50
CA LEU A 206 0.25 -21.69 -0.20
C LEU A 206 -0.62 -22.29 -1.31
N ASP A 207 -1.37 -23.34 -1.01
CA ASP A 207 -2.36 -23.84 -1.98
C ASP A 207 -3.61 -22.97 -2.05
N ASP A 208 -3.95 -22.25 -0.99
CA ASP A 208 -5.08 -21.32 -0.96
C ASP A 208 -4.62 -19.90 -0.59
N VAL A 209 -4.92 -18.91 -1.44
CA VAL A 209 -4.70 -17.48 -1.18
C VAL A 209 -6.04 -16.75 -1.11
N GLU A 210 -6.29 -16.01 -0.04
CA GLU A 210 -7.45 -15.13 0.10
C GLU A 210 -6.98 -13.67 0.19
N LEU A 211 -7.49 -12.83 -0.70
CA LEU A 211 -7.36 -11.37 -0.68
C LEU A 211 -8.73 -10.79 -0.35
N ALA A 212 -8.85 -10.18 0.83
CA ALA A 212 -10.10 -9.63 1.31
C ALA A 212 -9.98 -8.15 1.67
N ALA A 213 -11.05 -7.38 1.43
CA ALA A 213 -11.21 -5.98 1.87
C ALA A 213 -10.17 -4.97 1.34
N CYS A 214 -9.59 -5.22 0.16
CA CYS A 214 -8.54 -4.43 -0.49
C CYS A 214 -8.96 -3.81 -1.84
N VAL A 215 -8.25 -2.77 -2.31
CA VAL A 215 -8.31 -2.38 -3.74
C VAL A 215 -7.17 -3.06 -4.49
N ILE A 216 -7.43 -3.54 -5.69
CA ILE A 216 -6.50 -4.27 -6.53
C ILE A 216 -6.32 -3.53 -7.84
N ASP A 217 -5.13 -2.96 -8.05
CA ASP A 217 -4.75 -2.30 -9.29
C ASP A 217 -4.38 -3.28 -10.41
N ASP A 218 -3.74 -4.40 -10.05
CA ASP A 218 -3.25 -5.40 -11.01
C ASP A 218 -2.95 -6.75 -10.34
N LEU A 219 -3.35 -7.85 -10.99
CA LEU A 219 -3.11 -9.22 -10.53
C LEU A 219 -1.93 -9.90 -11.24
N GLU A 220 -1.26 -9.24 -12.20
CA GLU A 220 -0.18 -9.82 -13.02
C GLU A 220 1.00 -10.35 -12.16
N GLY A 221 1.21 -9.75 -10.99
CA GLY A 221 2.25 -10.16 -10.03
C GLY A 221 2.10 -11.60 -9.51
N LEU A 222 0.87 -12.13 -9.43
CA LEU A 222 0.62 -13.49 -8.90
C LEU A 222 1.28 -14.59 -9.75
N GLY A 223 1.52 -14.35 -11.04
CA GLY A 223 2.18 -15.31 -11.92
C GLY A 223 3.64 -14.99 -12.22
N ARG A 224 4.20 -13.90 -11.67
CA ARG A 224 5.55 -13.44 -11.99
C ARG A 224 6.61 -13.98 -11.04
N GLU A 225 6.46 -13.88 -9.71
CA GLU A 225 7.39 -14.40 -8.70
C GLU A 225 6.70 -14.39 -7.31
N PRO A 226 7.07 -15.26 -6.34
CA PRO A 226 8.12 -16.27 -6.39
C PRO A 226 7.63 -17.63 -6.90
N LEU A 227 8.56 -18.41 -7.45
CA LEU A 227 8.43 -19.81 -7.92
C LEU A 227 7.66 -20.77 -6.99
N CYS A 228 7.52 -20.47 -5.69
CA CYS A 228 6.77 -21.28 -4.72
C CYS A 228 5.25 -21.22 -4.95
N LEU A 229 4.70 -20.05 -5.27
CA LEU A 229 3.28 -19.87 -5.61
C LEU A 229 2.94 -20.63 -6.89
N GLN A 230 3.87 -20.66 -7.85
CA GLN A 230 3.63 -21.23 -9.18
C GLN A 230 3.43 -22.76 -9.18
N ARG A 231 3.86 -23.47 -8.12
CA ARG A 231 3.73 -24.94 -8.05
C ARG A 231 2.58 -25.39 -7.18
N LEU A 232 2.17 -24.57 -6.21
CA LEU A 232 1.26 -24.99 -5.15
C LEU A 232 -0.09 -24.30 -5.19
N LEU A 233 -0.22 -23.11 -5.77
CA LEU A 233 -1.47 -22.34 -5.74
C LEU A 233 -2.59 -23.10 -6.48
N LYS A 234 -3.59 -23.54 -5.72
CA LYS A 234 -4.79 -24.22 -6.20
C LYS A 234 -6.00 -23.31 -6.18
N ARG A 235 -6.09 -22.42 -5.19
CA ARG A 235 -7.22 -21.53 -4.99
C ARG A 235 -6.81 -20.07 -4.82
N LEU A 236 -7.54 -19.18 -5.49
CA LEU A 236 -7.54 -17.75 -5.22
C LEU A 236 -8.95 -17.29 -4.85
N THR A 237 -9.08 -16.63 -3.71
CA THR A 237 -10.33 -15.98 -3.27
C THR A 237 -10.13 -14.48 -3.21
N LEU A 238 -10.95 -13.74 -3.95
CA LEU A 238 -11.05 -12.29 -3.94
C LEU A 238 -12.39 -11.92 -3.31
N ARG A 239 -12.38 -11.32 -2.12
CA ARG A 239 -13.60 -11.06 -1.33
C ARG A 239 -13.68 -9.61 -0.88
N ASP A 240 -14.81 -8.93 -1.13
CA ASP A 240 -14.96 -7.51 -0.77
C ASP A 240 -13.84 -6.62 -1.34
N VAL A 241 -13.30 -6.99 -2.51
CA VAL A 241 -12.22 -6.23 -3.14
C VAL A 241 -12.77 -5.30 -4.22
N THR A 242 -12.13 -4.13 -4.35
CA THR A 242 -12.40 -3.21 -5.46
C THR A 242 -11.33 -3.43 -6.52
N LEU A 243 -11.72 -3.89 -7.70
CA LEU A 243 -10.79 -4.07 -8.82
C LEU A 243 -10.69 -2.78 -9.63
N ALA A 244 -9.47 -2.29 -9.88
CA ALA A 244 -9.26 -1.22 -10.85
C ALA A 244 -9.64 -1.72 -12.27
N PRO A 245 -9.99 -0.82 -13.20
CA PRO A 245 -10.23 -1.20 -14.59
C PRO A 245 -9.03 -1.97 -15.16
N GLY A 246 -9.29 -3.18 -15.67
CA GLY A 246 -8.25 -4.05 -16.23
C GLY A 246 -7.46 -4.88 -15.20
N ALA A 247 -7.64 -4.68 -13.89
CA ALA A 247 -6.94 -5.47 -12.87
C ALA A 247 -7.21 -6.98 -12.99
N ILE A 248 -8.42 -7.33 -13.43
CA ILE A 248 -8.81 -8.72 -13.65
C ILE A 248 -8.05 -9.39 -14.81
N ALA A 249 -7.55 -8.60 -15.79
CA ALA A 249 -6.74 -9.12 -16.89
C ALA A 249 -5.43 -9.75 -16.38
N GLY A 250 -4.93 -9.32 -15.23
CA GLY A 250 -3.78 -9.89 -14.55
C GLY A 250 -3.96 -11.37 -14.14
N LEU A 251 -5.21 -11.87 -14.05
CA LEU A 251 -5.47 -13.30 -13.83
C LEU A 251 -4.91 -14.18 -14.94
N ALA A 252 -4.68 -13.65 -16.16
CA ALA A 252 -4.02 -14.39 -17.23
C ALA A 252 -2.63 -14.92 -16.81
N ALA A 253 -1.97 -14.28 -15.85
CA ALA A 253 -0.70 -14.77 -15.31
C ALA A 253 -0.84 -16.12 -14.59
N LEU A 254 -2.03 -16.46 -14.07
CA LEU A 254 -2.33 -17.74 -13.42
C LEU A 254 -2.55 -18.88 -14.43
N ALA A 255 -2.68 -18.58 -15.73
CA ALA A 255 -2.84 -19.56 -16.81
C ALA A 255 -1.75 -20.64 -16.83
N ARG A 256 -0.56 -20.28 -16.34
CA ARG A 256 0.64 -21.14 -16.35
C ARG A 256 0.64 -22.13 -15.19
N LEU A 257 -0.32 -22.03 -14.26
CA LEU A 257 -0.38 -22.83 -13.05
C LEU A 257 -1.29 -24.04 -13.29
N GLU A 258 -0.69 -25.19 -13.60
CA GLU A 258 -1.46 -26.43 -13.82
C GLU A 258 -2.24 -26.89 -12.57
N SER A 259 -1.78 -26.51 -11.38
CA SER A 259 -2.47 -26.80 -10.11
C SER A 259 -3.64 -25.86 -9.79
N PHE A 260 -3.79 -24.74 -10.51
CA PHE A 260 -4.82 -23.74 -10.21
C PHE A 260 -6.20 -24.19 -10.69
N VAL A 261 -7.09 -24.48 -9.74
CA VAL A 261 -8.38 -25.16 -10.00
C VAL A 261 -9.59 -24.43 -9.41
N ASP A 262 -9.41 -23.48 -8.50
CA ASP A 262 -10.51 -22.81 -7.78
C ASP A 262 -10.33 -21.29 -7.77
N LEU A 263 -11.25 -20.55 -8.40
CA LEU A 263 -11.27 -19.09 -8.38
C LEU A 263 -12.58 -18.63 -7.75
N ARG A 264 -12.48 -17.80 -6.72
CA ARG A 264 -13.65 -17.22 -6.06
C ARG A 264 -13.60 -15.71 -6.14
N LEU A 265 -14.58 -15.14 -6.81
CA LEU A 265 -14.83 -13.71 -6.91
C LEU A 265 -16.09 -13.43 -6.10
N GLU A 266 -15.92 -12.92 -4.89
CA GLU A 266 -17.00 -12.74 -3.93
C GLU A 266 -17.19 -11.26 -3.60
N ARG A 267 -18.42 -10.76 -3.73
CA ARG A 267 -18.80 -9.39 -3.31
C ARG A 267 -17.89 -8.31 -3.91
N LEU A 268 -17.63 -8.41 -5.21
CA LEU A 268 -16.81 -7.44 -5.94
C LEU A 268 -17.60 -6.20 -6.30
N ALA A 269 -16.97 -5.03 -6.17
CA ALA A 269 -17.57 -3.76 -6.56
C ALA A 269 -17.50 -3.56 -8.08
N GLY A 270 -18.66 -3.48 -8.73
CA GLY A 270 -18.80 -3.15 -10.15
C GLY A 270 -18.90 -4.36 -11.09
N PRO A 271 -19.08 -4.12 -12.41
CA PRO A 271 -19.18 -5.18 -13.40
C PRO A 271 -17.83 -5.88 -13.61
N VAL A 272 -17.88 -7.20 -13.65
CA VAL A 272 -16.72 -8.09 -13.82
C VAL A 272 -16.71 -8.63 -15.25
N ASP A 273 -15.62 -8.39 -15.98
CA ASP A 273 -15.38 -9.00 -17.30
C ASP A 273 -14.67 -10.35 -17.13
N LEU A 274 -15.31 -11.42 -17.57
CA LEU A 274 -14.83 -12.79 -17.47
C LEU A 274 -14.04 -13.25 -18.70
N SER A 275 -13.83 -12.40 -19.70
CA SER A 275 -13.11 -12.74 -20.94
C SER A 275 -11.73 -13.34 -20.68
N VAL A 276 -11.04 -12.89 -19.63
CA VAL A 276 -9.72 -13.39 -19.21
C VAL A 276 -9.73 -14.86 -18.76
N LEU A 277 -10.88 -15.38 -18.29
CA LEU A 277 -10.94 -16.74 -17.73
C LEU A 277 -10.63 -17.81 -18.77
N VAL A 278 -10.84 -17.54 -20.07
CA VAL A 278 -10.52 -18.48 -21.16
C VAL A 278 -9.06 -18.92 -21.16
N HIS A 279 -8.19 -18.14 -20.52
CA HIS A 279 -6.78 -18.45 -20.35
C HIS A 279 -6.49 -19.38 -19.15
N LEU A 280 -7.49 -19.79 -18.38
CA LEU A 280 -7.35 -20.65 -17.19
C LEU A 280 -7.88 -22.07 -17.46
N PRO A 281 -7.18 -22.90 -18.26
CA PRO A 281 -7.72 -24.16 -18.76
C PRO A 281 -7.93 -25.22 -17.66
N ALA A 282 -7.24 -25.10 -16.53
CA ALA A 282 -7.34 -26.03 -15.40
C ALA A 282 -8.46 -25.67 -14.40
N LEU A 283 -9.13 -24.53 -14.57
CA LEU A 283 -10.14 -24.05 -13.62
C LEU A 283 -11.35 -25.00 -13.56
N ARG A 284 -11.64 -25.52 -12.36
CA ARG A 284 -12.76 -26.45 -12.09
C ARG A 284 -13.91 -25.81 -11.33
N THR A 285 -13.60 -24.89 -10.42
CA THR A 285 -14.57 -24.19 -9.59
C THR A 285 -14.47 -22.70 -9.81
N LEU A 286 -15.60 -22.06 -10.13
CA LEU A 286 -15.73 -20.61 -10.21
C LEU A 286 -16.85 -20.16 -9.28
N SER A 287 -16.55 -19.24 -8.36
CA SER A 287 -17.56 -18.52 -7.59
C SER A 287 -17.64 -17.08 -8.05
N LEU A 288 -18.86 -16.59 -8.28
CA LEU A 288 -19.19 -15.21 -8.66
C LEU A 288 -20.14 -14.58 -7.64
N ARG A 289 -20.18 -15.13 -6.42
CA ARG A 289 -21.18 -14.78 -5.40
C ARG A 289 -21.20 -13.27 -5.12
N GLY A 290 -22.38 -12.65 -5.17
CA GLY A 290 -22.52 -11.22 -4.87
C GLY A 290 -21.76 -10.30 -5.83
N THR A 291 -21.47 -10.77 -7.06
CA THR A 291 -20.84 -9.95 -8.11
C THR A 291 -21.86 -9.58 -9.20
N THR A 292 -21.51 -8.57 -10.01
CA THR A 292 -22.25 -8.21 -11.21
C THR A 292 -21.43 -8.63 -12.43
N VAL A 293 -21.97 -9.47 -13.30
CA VAL A 293 -21.28 -9.95 -14.51
C VAL A 293 -22.06 -9.54 -15.75
N LEU A 294 -21.35 -9.03 -16.75
CA LEU A 294 -21.96 -8.55 -18.00
C LEU A 294 -22.18 -9.67 -19.03
N ASP A 295 -21.31 -10.67 -19.04
CA ASP A 295 -21.35 -11.76 -20.01
C ASP A 295 -20.82 -13.08 -19.42
N LEU A 296 -21.64 -14.13 -19.53
CA LEU A 296 -21.30 -15.50 -19.12
C LEU A 296 -20.78 -16.37 -20.29
N ALA A 297 -20.76 -15.86 -21.53
CA ALA A 297 -20.23 -16.59 -22.67
C ALA A 297 -18.80 -17.15 -22.46
N PRO A 298 -17.86 -16.42 -21.80
CA PRO A 298 -16.54 -16.96 -21.48
C PRO A 298 -16.57 -18.22 -20.59
N VAL A 299 -17.56 -18.34 -19.70
CA VAL A 299 -17.73 -19.48 -18.80
C VAL A 299 -18.08 -20.75 -19.57
N ALA A 300 -18.88 -20.64 -20.64
CA ALA A 300 -19.22 -21.77 -21.50
C ALA A 300 -17.99 -22.34 -22.23
N ALA A 301 -16.97 -21.51 -22.47
CA ALA A 301 -15.74 -21.88 -23.16
C ALA A 301 -14.69 -22.54 -22.25
N LEU A 302 -14.90 -22.58 -20.93
CA LEU A 302 -13.95 -23.19 -20.00
C LEU A 302 -14.00 -24.72 -20.09
N PRO A 303 -12.93 -25.40 -20.52
CA PRO A 303 -12.98 -26.84 -20.81
C PRO A 303 -13.21 -27.65 -19.53
N SER A 304 -12.51 -27.31 -18.44
CA SER A 304 -12.45 -28.10 -17.21
C SER A 304 -13.42 -27.65 -16.12
N LEU A 305 -14.31 -26.68 -16.39
CA LEU A 305 -15.20 -26.14 -15.36
C LEU A 305 -16.30 -27.14 -15.00
N GLU A 306 -16.36 -27.50 -13.72
CA GLU A 306 -17.29 -28.48 -13.14
C GLU A 306 -18.35 -27.80 -12.27
N ARG A 307 -18.01 -26.69 -11.59
CA ARG A 307 -18.88 -26.01 -10.63
C ARG A 307 -18.88 -24.50 -10.81
N LEU A 308 -20.07 -23.92 -10.82
CA LEU A 308 -20.32 -22.49 -10.87
C LEU A 308 -21.25 -22.08 -9.71
N LEU A 309 -20.79 -21.16 -8.86
CA LEU A 309 -21.58 -20.58 -7.76
C LEU A 309 -21.94 -19.14 -8.12
N VAL A 310 -23.24 -18.82 -8.16
CA VAL A 310 -23.77 -17.50 -8.54
C VAL A 310 -24.79 -16.97 -7.52
N GLU A 311 -24.66 -17.41 -6.27
CA GLU A 311 -25.47 -16.93 -5.16
C GLU A 311 -25.42 -15.41 -5.06
N GLU A 312 -26.56 -14.76 -4.87
CA GLU A 312 -26.64 -13.31 -4.69
C GLU A 312 -26.01 -12.48 -5.84
N SER A 313 -25.71 -13.09 -6.99
CA SER A 313 -25.13 -12.40 -8.15
C SER A 313 -26.21 -11.74 -9.01
N ALA A 314 -25.93 -10.52 -9.49
CA ALA A 314 -26.81 -9.85 -10.44
C ALA A 314 -26.50 -10.35 -11.87
N LEU A 315 -27.18 -11.41 -12.30
CA LEU A 315 -27.01 -12.05 -13.60
C LEU A 315 -28.28 -11.96 -14.46
N ASP A 316 -28.10 -11.85 -15.77
CA ASP A 316 -29.20 -11.96 -16.72
C ASP A 316 -29.72 -13.42 -16.75
N PRO A 317 -31.02 -13.66 -16.46
CA PRO A 317 -31.59 -15.01 -16.45
C PRO A 317 -31.50 -15.72 -17.81
N GLY A 318 -31.51 -14.98 -18.91
CA GLY A 318 -31.36 -15.50 -20.27
C GLY A 318 -29.94 -15.99 -20.55
N GLN A 319 -28.91 -15.29 -20.07
CA GLN A 319 -27.52 -15.77 -20.13
C GLN A 319 -27.34 -17.05 -19.33
N LEU A 320 -27.95 -17.15 -18.15
CA LEU A 320 -27.88 -18.36 -17.32
C LEU A 320 -28.55 -19.57 -18.00
N ALA A 321 -29.75 -19.38 -18.56
CA ALA A 321 -30.44 -20.43 -19.31
C ALA A 321 -29.69 -20.84 -20.60
N ALA A 322 -28.97 -19.92 -21.22
CA ALA A 322 -28.10 -20.22 -22.35
C ALA A 322 -26.88 -21.05 -21.93
N LEU A 323 -26.26 -20.71 -20.79
CA LEU A 323 -25.15 -21.47 -20.23
C LEU A 323 -25.57 -22.90 -19.86
N GLU A 324 -26.74 -23.08 -19.25
CA GLU A 324 -27.28 -24.41 -18.91
C GLU A 324 -27.48 -25.29 -20.14
N ARG A 325 -27.97 -24.71 -21.25
CA ARG A 325 -28.10 -25.44 -22.53
C ARG A 325 -26.75 -25.77 -23.15
N ALA A 326 -25.78 -24.88 -23.04
CA ALA A 326 -24.44 -25.08 -23.60
C ALA A 326 -23.61 -26.09 -22.78
N ARG A 327 -23.83 -26.15 -21.46
CA ARG A 327 -23.07 -26.98 -20.51
C ARG A 327 -24.02 -27.74 -19.56
N PRO A 328 -24.79 -28.73 -20.05
CA PRO A 328 -25.77 -29.45 -19.23
C PRO A 328 -25.16 -30.26 -18.08
N GLY A 329 -23.85 -30.54 -18.10
CA GLY A 329 -23.12 -31.20 -17.02
C GLY A 329 -22.45 -30.26 -16.01
N LEU A 330 -22.57 -28.94 -16.19
CA LEU A 330 -22.01 -27.97 -15.25
C LEU A 330 -22.92 -27.85 -14.03
N ALA A 331 -22.38 -28.07 -12.83
CA ALA A 331 -23.14 -27.89 -11.59
C ALA A 331 -23.25 -26.39 -11.26
N ILE A 332 -24.45 -25.84 -11.37
CA ILE A 332 -24.74 -24.43 -11.08
C ILE A 332 -25.50 -24.34 -9.76
N ALA A 333 -24.91 -23.65 -8.79
CA ALA A 333 -25.52 -23.33 -7.50
C ALA A 333 -25.92 -21.85 -7.47
N ARG A 334 -27.14 -21.58 -7.02
CA ARG A 334 -27.82 -20.27 -7.06
C ARG A 334 -28.27 -19.85 -5.68
#